data_AF-A0A543CGQ1-F1
#
_entry.id   AF-A0A543CGQ1-F1
#
_cell.length_a   1.000
_cell.length_b   1.000
_cell.length_c   1.000
_cell.angle_alpha   90.00
_cell.angle_beta   90.00
_cell.angle_gamma   90.00
#
_symmetry.space_group_name_H-M   'P 1'
#
loop_
_entity.id
_entity.type
_entity.pdbx_description
1 polymer ?
#
loop_
_entity_poly.entity_id
_entity_poly.type
_entity_poly.pdbx_seq_one_letter_code
_entity_poly.pdbx_strand_id
1 'polypeptide(L)'
;MGLHGDHDDYGLPKVDVVVPDDARELDRDVIAYRRELRQRRRHDRWQRLGRPFTRYGIAAPFIASAVLIALISGVLMTVISPRPNPRAIQVPPTGPQRSRPGDAGGALPAGNVIFRHKRVPVTDLVNVAGVVLVVPRDCRCDAAAQGVIRQAGDQRLQVWLVADDRTDKNDGDVSRLASGATPGGTLVADDPDRVLSSTYRTTGLTAVLVRTDRIVRKILKGIQAGRDVSADLRPLQTPS
;
A
#
# COMPACT_ATOMS: atom_id res chain seq x y z
N MET A 1 -48.17 -31.89 -58.76
CA MET A 1 -46.90 -31.25 -59.14
C MET A 1 -47.08 -29.75 -58.92
N GLY A 2 -46.30 -29.12 -58.04
CA GLY A 2 -46.08 -27.66 -58.04
C GLY A 2 -47.03 -26.76 -57.24
N LEU A 3 -46.62 -26.49 -55.99
CA LEU A 3 -46.91 -25.34 -55.12
C LEU A 3 -47.26 -24.00 -55.80
N HIS A 4 -48.23 -23.25 -55.25
CA HIS A 4 -48.03 -21.81 -54.98
C HIS A 4 -48.87 -21.39 -53.77
N GLY A 5 -48.20 -20.73 -52.82
CA GLY A 5 -48.70 -20.41 -51.50
C GLY A 5 -49.71 -19.27 -51.51
N ASP A 6 -50.82 -19.49 -50.82
CA ASP A 6 -51.65 -18.42 -50.28
C ASP A 6 -50.81 -17.66 -49.24
N HIS A 7 -50.58 -16.38 -49.53
CA HIS A 7 -50.00 -15.44 -48.58
C HIS A 7 -51.13 -14.95 -47.67
N ASP A 8 -51.15 -15.44 -46.43
CA ASP A 8 -52.04 -14.92 -45.39
C ASP A 8 -51.69 -13.46 -45.09
N ASP A 9 -52.55 -12.60 -45.60
CA ASP A 9 -52.68 -11.17 -45.33
C ASP A 9 -53.05 -11.01 -43.85
N TYR A 10 -52.04 -10.89 -42.98
CA TYR A 10 -52.27 -10.60 -41.56
C TYR A 10 -52.95 -9.22 -41.46
N GLY A 11 -54.26 -9.24 -41.19
CA GLY A 11 -55.17 -8.09 -41.05
C GLY A 11 -54.76 -7.09 -39.98
N LEU A 12 -53.64 -6.42 -40.20
CA LEU A 12 -53.22 -5.22 -39.51
C LEU A 12 -53.88 -4.04 -40.24
N PRO A 13 -54.46 -3.07 -39.50
CA PRO A 13 -54.94 -1.84 -40.14
C PRO A 13 -53.78 -1.20 -40.92
N LYS A 14 -54.01 -0.80 -42.18
CA LYS A 14 -53.02 -0.04 -42.96
C LYS A 14 -52.73 1.27 -42.23
N VAL A 15 -51.63 1.30 -41.48
CA VAL A 15 -51.09 2.53 -40.91
C VAL A 15 -50.30 3.20 -42.02
N ASP A 16 -50.74 4.39 -42.43
CA ASP A 16 -50.01 5.23 -43.36
C ASP A 16 -48.78 5.78 -42.64
N VAL A 17 -47.67 5.06 -42.76
CA VAL A 17 -46.39 5.49 -42.23
C VAL A 17 -45.75 6.36 -43.30
N VAL A 18 -45.95 7.68 -43.19
CA VAL A 18 -45.22 8.67 -43.99
C VAL A 18 -43.75 8.58 -43.57
N VAL A 19 -42.94 7.92 -44.40
CA VAL A 19 -41.48 7.86 -44.24
C VAL A 19 -40.90 9.14 -44.85
N PRO A 20 -40.32 10.06 -44.06
CA PRO A 20 -39.70 11.26 -44.59
C PRO A 20 -38.46 10.89 -45.41
N ASP A 21 -38.32 11.46 -46.61
CA ASP A 21 -37.26 11.13 -47.57
C ASP A 21 -35.85 11.62 -47.13
N ASP A 22 -35.78 12.44 -46.07
CA ASP A 22 -34.54 12.98 -45.53
C ASP A 22 -34.01 12.15 -44.34
N ALA A 23 -33.03 11.29 -44.62
CA ALA A 23 -32.37 10.42 -43.63
C ALA A 23 -31.75 11.17 -42.42
N ARG A 24 -31.53 12.49 -42.53
CA ARG A 24 -30.94 13.32 -41.48
C ARG A 24 -31.90 13.66 -40.33
N GLU A 25 -33.20 13.64 -40.54
CA GLU A 25 -34.17 13.94 -39.48
C GLU A 25 -34.44 12.70 -38.60
N LEU A 26 -34.47 11.51 -39.21
CA LEU A 26 -34.64 10.23 -38.52
C LEU A 26 -33.46 9.85 -37.61
N ASP A 27 -32.24 10.29 -37.95
CA ASP A 27 -31.02 9.91 -37.24
C ASP A 27 -30.99 10.42 -35.79
N ARG A 28 -31.60 11.60 -35.52
CA ARG A 28 -31.70 12.15 -34.16
C ARG A 28 -32.61 11.31 -33.27
N ASP A 29 -33.74 10.87 -33.80
CA ASP A 29 -34.72 10.06 -33.06
C ASP A 29 -34.22 8.62 -32.87
N VAL A 30 -33.51 8.06 -33.85
CA VAL A 30 -32.84 6.75 -33.71
C VAL A 30 -31.77 6.78 -32.63
N ILE A 31 -31.01 7.88 -32.52
CA ILE A 31 -30.02 8.05 -31.45
C ILE A 31 -30.71 8.17 -30.07
N ALA A 32 -31.80 8.93 -29.97
CA ALA A 32 -32.59 9.04 -28.74
C ALA A 32 -33.16 7.69 -28.31
N TYR A 33 -33.78 6.96 -29.24
CA TYR A 33 -34.34 5.63 -29.01
C TYR A 33 -33.27 4.60 -28.61
N ARG A 34 -32.08 4.63 -29.24
CA ARG A 34 -30.95 3.76 -28.86
C ARG A 34 -30.42 4.08 -27.46
N ARG A 35 -30.53 5.33 -26.98
CA ARG A 35 -30.17 5.70 -25.60
C ARG A 35 -31.14 5.08 -24.60
N GLU A 36 -32.45 5.13 -24.89
CA GLU A 36 -33.47 4.52 -24.02
C GLU A 36 -33.34 2.99 -23.96
N LEU A 37 -33.09 2.33 -25.09
CA LEU A 37 -32.86 0.89 -25.15
C LEU A 37 -31.65 0.45 -24.30
N ARG A 38 -30.59 1.25 -24.25
CA ARG A 38 -29.42 0.96 -23.39
C ARG A 38 -29.77 1.05 -21.91
N GLN A 39 -30.60 2.02 -21.51
CA GLN A 39 -31.06 2.12 -20.12
C GLN A 39 -31.96 0.95 -19.74
N ARG A 40 -32.93 0.57 -20.60
CA ARG A 40 -33.79 -0.60 -20.36
C ARG A 40 -33.02 -1.91 -20.25
N ARG A 41 -32.02 -2.13 -21.12
CA ARG A 41 -31.15 -3.33 -21.06
C ARG A 41 -30.35 -3.41 -19.77
N ARG A 42 -29.91 -2.27 -19.22
CA ARG A 42 -29.26 -2.25 -17.89
C ARG A 42 -30.29 -2.63 -16.84
N HIS A 43 -31.46 -1.99 -16.83
CA HIS A 43 -32.50 -2.28 -15.84
C HIS A 43 -32.93 -3.76 -15.85
N ASP A 44 -33.14 -4.35 -17.02
CA ASP A 44 -33.49 -5.78 -17.15
C ASP A 44 -32.38 -6.71 -16.65
N ARG A 45 -31.10 -6.38 -16.87
CA ARG A 45 -29.98 -7.16 -16.32
C ARG A 45 -29.95 -7.08 -14.79
N TRP A 46 -30.14 -5.89 -14.23
CA TRP A 46 -30.15 -5.68 -12.79
C TRP A 46 -31.35 -6.38 -12.14
N GLN A 47 -32.52 -6.36 -12.78
CA GLN A 47 -33.70 -7.11 -12.34
C GLN A 47 -33.51 -8.63 -12.44
N ARG A 48 -32.81 -9.13 -13.47
CA ARG A 48 -32.45 -10.55 -13.58
C ARG A 48 -31.46 -10.99 -12.48
N LEU A 49 -30.51 -10.14 -12.09
CA LEU A 49 -29.61 -10.40 -10.97
C LEU A 49 -30.33 -10.35 -9.60
N GLY A 50 -31.32 -9.46 -9.44
CA GLY A 50 -32.15 -9.38 -8.23
C GLY A 50 -33.24 -10.45 -8.12
N ARG A 51 -33.63 -11.07 -9.23
CA ARG A 51 -34.68 -12.10 -9.34
C ARG A 51 -34.56 -13.30 -8.37
N PRO A 52 -33.37 -13.86 -8.11
CA PRO A 52 -33.23 -14.91 -7.10
C PRO A 52 -33.44 -14.39 -5.66
N PHE A 53 -33.13 -13.12 -5.38
CA PHE A 53 -33.29 -12.51 -4.06
C PHE A 53 -34.76 -12.19 -3.72
N THR A 54 -35.63 -12.02 -4.72
CA THR A 54 -37.07 -11.75 -4.49
C THR A 54 -37.92 -13.01 -4.36
N ARG A 55 -37.42 -14.20 -4.73
CA ARG A 55 -38.20 -15.46 -4.69
C ARG A 55 -38.38 -16.05 -3.28
N TYR A 56 -37.54 -15.69 -2.32
CA TYR A 56 -37.53 -16.27 -0.96
C TYR A 56 -37.94 -15.27 0.14
N GLY A 57 -38.51 -14.12 -0.23
CA GLY A 57 -38.95 -13.11 0.74
C GLY A 57 -37.82 -12.59 1.65
N ILE A 58 -38.19 -12.00 2.78
CA ILE A 58 -37.28 -11.34 3.74
C ILE A 58 -36.21 -12.32 4.30
N ALA A 59 -36.35 -13.63 4.12
CA ALA A 59 -35.39 -14.63 4.59
C ALA A 59 -34.06 -14.64 3.80
N ALA A 60 -34.07 -14.32 2.50
CA ALA A 60 -32.88 -14.31 1.66
C ALA A 60 -31.77 -13.34 2.14
N PRO A 61 -32.06 -12.06 2.49
CA PRO A 61 -31.03 -11.16 3.01
C PRO A 61 -30.48 -11.61 4.36
N PHE A 62 -31.29 -12.27 5.21
CA PHE A 62 -30.79 -12.79 6.49
C PHE A 62 -29.81 -13.94 6.29
N ILE A 63 -30.13 -14.93 5.45
CA ILE A 63 -29.21 -16.04 5.15
C ILE A 63 -27.93 -15.52 4.49
N ALA A 64 -28.06 -14.60 3.52
CA ALA A 64 -26.90 -13.99 2.88
C ALA A 64 -26.02 -13.23 3.88
N SER A 65 -26.62 -12.49 4.82
CA SER A 65 -25.90 -11.79 5.88
C SER A 65 -25.20 -12.75 6.85
N ALA A 66 -25.85 -13.84 7.25
CA ALA A 66 -25.27 -14.86 8.13
C ALA A 66 -24.07 -15.56 7.47
N VAL A 67 -24.18 -15.89 6.17
CA VAL A 67 -23.06 -16.46 5.39
C VAL A 67 -21.92 -15.44 5.28
N LEU A 68 -22.22 -14.16 5.03
CA LEU A 68 -21.21 -13.11 4.97
C LEU A 68 -20.47 -12.95 6.30
N ILE A 69 -21.20 -12.93 7.43
CA ILE A 69 -20.63 -12.82 8.77
C ILE A 69 -19.76 -14.04 9.10
N ALA A 70 -20.19 -15.24 8.74
CA ALA A 70 -19.42 -16.46 8.93
C ALA A 70 -18.12 -16.48 8.09
N LEU A 71 -18.18 -15.98 6.85
CA LEU A 71 -16.99 -15.84 5.99
C LEU A 71 -16.02 -14.79 6.55
N ILE A 72 -16.53 -13.66 7.03
CA ILE A 72 -15.70 -12.61 7.64
C ILE A 72 -15.03 -13.14 8.92
N SER A 73 -15.75 -13.86 9.79
CA SER A 73 -15.16 -14.40 11.03
C SER A 73 -14.12 -15.48 10.76
N GLY A 74 -14.36 -16.36 9.77
CA GLY A 74 -13.39 -17.36 9.32
C GLY A 74 -12.10 -16.73 8.77
N VAL A 75 -12.23 -15.64 8.00
CA VAL A 75 -11.06 -14.90 7.48
C VAL A 75 -10.27 -14.26 8.62
N LEU A 76 -10.93 -13.64 9.61
CA LEU A 76 -10.25 -13.07 10.78
C LEU A 76 -9.51 -14.12 11.63
N MET A 77 -10.04 -15.34 11.76
CA MET A 77 -9.38 -16.45 12.48
C MET A 77 -8.13 -16.99 11.77
N THR A 78 -7.95 -16.75 10.48
CA THR A 78 -6.74 -17.20 9.75
C THR A 78 -5.55 -16.24 9.87
N VAL A 79 -5.77 -15.01 10.36
CA VAL A 79 -4.69 -13.99 10.47
C VAL A 79 -3.99 -14.04 11.85
N ILE A 80 -4.54 -14.77 12.82
CA ILE A 80 -3.94 -14.97 14.14
C ILE A 80 -3.42 -16.41 14.23
N SER A 81 -2.50 -16.78 13.33
CA SER A 81 -1.65 -17.93 13.58
C SER A 81 -0.57 -17.50 14.57
N PRO A 82 -0.47 -18.10 15.77
CA PRO A 82 0.70 -17.91 16.62
C PRO A 82 1.89 -18.44 15.82
N ARG A 83 2.77 -17.55 15.35
CA ARG A 83 4.02 -17.98 14.73
C ARG A 83 4.73 -18.89 15.74
N PRO A 84 4.95 -20.19 15.44
CA PRO A 84 5.81 -20.99 16.30
C PRO A 84 7.17 -20.29 16.31
N ASN A 85 7.62 -19.89 17.50
CA ASN A 85 8.96 -19.36 17.69
C ASN A 85 9.93 -20.46 17.21
N PRO A 86 10.66 -20.28 16.08
CA PRO A 86 11.56 -21.33 15.64
C PRO A 86 12.65 -21.44 16.70
N ARG A 87 12.60 -22.52 17.49
CA ARG A 87 13.73 -22.98 18.28
C ARG A 87 14.89 -23.07 17.30
N ALA A 88 15.90 -22.22 17.48
CA ALA A 88 17.03 -22.13 16.57
C ALA A 88 17.75 -23.48 16.54
N ILE A 89 17.43 -24.30 15.53
CA ILE A 89 18.32 -25.36 15.10
C ILE A 89 19.45 -24.63 14.37
N GLN A 90 20.58 -24.51 15.05
CA GLN A 90 21.83 -24.04 14.45
C GLN A 90 22.30 -25.09 13.44
N VAL A 91 21.77 -25.03 12.23
CA VAL A 91 22.41 -25.67 11.08
C VAL A 91 23.52 -24.71 10.61
N PRO A 92 24.79 -25.10 10.60
CA PRO A 92 25.85 -24.25 10.04
C PRO A 92 25.58 -24.07 8.54
N PRO A 93 25.40 -22.84 8.03
CA PRO A 93 25.27 -22.65 6.60
C PRO A 93 26.66 -22.67 5.95
N THR A 94 26.94 -23.71 5.18
CA THR A 94 27.99 -23.70 4.15
C THR A 94 27.46 -22.86 2.98
N GLY A 95 27.69 -21.55 3.03
CA GLY A 95 27.35 -20.58 1.99
C GLY A 95 28.14 -19.29 2.21
N PRO A 96 28.30 -18.43 1.18
CA PRO A 96 29.14 -17.24 1.26
C PRO A 96 28.73 -16.40 2.47
N GLN A 97 29.72 -15.97 3.26
CA GLN A 97 29.54 -15.30 4.55
C GLN A 97 28.43 -14.24 4.45
N ARG A 98 27.28 -14.50 5.06
CA ARG A 98 26.27 -13.47 5.29
C ARG A 98 26.91 -12.45 6.22
N SER A 99 27.03 -11.21 5.78
CA SER A 99 27.48 -10.11 6.63
C SER A 99 26.70 -10.10 7.94
N ARG A 100 27.33 -9.68 9.04
CA ARG A 100 26.68 -9.71 10.35
C ARG A 100 25.49 -8.75 10.37
N PRO A 101 24.45 -9.01 11.19
CA PRO A 101 23.38 -8.04 11.38
C PRO A 101 23.95 -6.67 11.79
N GLY A 102 23.48 -5.61 11.14
CA GLY A 102 23.98 -4.25 11.33
C GLY A 102 25.16 -3.85 10.41
N ASP A 103 25.76 -4.79 9.67
CA ASP A 103 26.77 -4.47 8.65
C ASP A 103 26.16 -4.26 7.27
N ALA A 104 26.88 -3.61 6.37
CA ALA A 104 26.50 -3.57 4.95
C ALA A 104 26.48 -4.99 4.35
N GLY A 105 25.41 -5.31 3.63
CA GLY A 105 25.09 -6.67 3.16
C GLY A 105 24.44 -7.56 4.23
N GLY A 106 24.30 -7.08 5.46
CA GLY A 106 23.69 -7.80 6.58
C GLY A 106 22.23 -7.39 6.81
N ALA A 107 21.51 -8.21 7.57
CA ALA A 107 20.15 -7.85 8.00
C ALA A 107 20.18 -6.66 8.97
N LEU A 108 19.04 -6.01 9.15
CA LEU A 108 18.84 -5.07 10.27
C LEU A 108 19.09 -5.78 11.62
N PRO A 109 19.62 -5.06 12.63
CA PRO A 109 19.87 -5.64 13.95
C PRO A 109 18.57 -6.11 14.60
N ALA A 110 18.65 -7.22 15.33
CA ALA A 110 17.56 -7.69 16.14
C ALA A 110 17.38 -6.77 17.36
N GLY A 111 16.14 -6.43 17.67
CA GLY A 111 15.79 -5.56 18.79
C GLY A 111 14.49 -4.83 18.53
N ASN A 112 14.09 -4.00 19.50
CA ASN A 112 12.81 -3.31 19.46
C ASN A 112 12.98 -1.80 19.54
N VAL A 113 12.06 -1.11 18.89
CA VAL A 113 11.87 0.34 18.93
C VAL A 113 10.44 0.64 19.36
N ILE A 114 10.18 1.84 19.85
CA ILE A 114 8.83 2.31 20.14
C ILE A 114 8.34 3.07 18.91
N PHE A 115 7.29 2.56 18.28
CA PHE A 115 6.61 3.21 17.16
C PHE A 115 5.14 3.36 17.49
N ARG A 116 4.61 4.59 17.43
CA ARG A 116 3.22 4.91 17.80
C ARG A 116 2.82 4.32 19.17
N HIS A 117 3.67 4.50 20.17
CA HIS A 117 3.51 4.00 21.54
C HIS A 117 3.49 2.47 21.69
N LYS A 118 3.91 1.73 20.66
CA LYS A 118 4.01 0.26 20.70
C LYS A 118 5.45 -0.17 20.50
N ARG A 119 5.88 -1.16 21.27
CA ARG A 119 7.17 -1.83 21.08
C ARG A 119 7.07 -2.74 19.86
N VAL A 120 7.86 -2.48 18.83
CA VAL A 120 7.87 -3.22 17.57
C VAL A 120 9.30 -3.64 17.21
N PRO A 121 9.50 -4.80 16.57
CA PRO A 121 10.81 -5.18 16.06
C PRO A 121 11.32 -4.17 15.01
N VAL A 122 12.63 -3.89 15.00
CA VAL A 122 13.26 -3.03 13.98
C VAL A 122 12.93 -3.50 12.56
N THR A 123 12.89 -4.83 12.36
CA THR A 123 12.58 -5.47 11.07
C THR A 123 11.12 -5.33 10.63
N ASP A 124 10.22 -4.99 11.55
CA ASP A 124 8.79 -4.78 11.27
C ASP A 124 8.49 -3.29 11.10
N LEU A 125 9.26 -2.40 11.76
CA LEU A 125 9.25 -0.96 11.48
C LEU A 125 9.62 -0.70 10.01
N VAL A 126 10.72 -1.31 9.55
CA VAL A 126 11.25 -1.14 8.19
C VAL A 126 10.67 -2.23 7.28
N ASN A 127 9.49 -1.96 6.74
CA ASN A 127 8.72 -2.91 5.93
C ASN A 127 8.84 -2.70 4.41
N VAL A 128 9.47 -1.61 3.97
CA VAL A 128 9.73 -1.28 2.57
C VAL A 128 11.17 -0.79 2.40
N ALA A 129 11.64 -0.62 1.15
CA ALA A 129 12.92 0.03 0.91
C ALA A 129 12.87 1.51 1.35
N GLY A 130 13.96 1.99 1.95
CA GLY A 130 14.03 3.35 2.42
C GLY A 130 15.24 3.65 3.30
N VAL A 131 15.10 4.68 4.13
CA VAL A 131 16.19 5.23 4.94
C VAL A 131 15.80 5.23 6.41
N VAL A 132 16.59 4.54 7.23
CA VAL A 132 16.52 4.69 8.69
C VAL A 132 17.51 5.77 9.10
N LEU A 133 17.00 6.90 9.56
CA LEU A 133 17.78 8.05 9.99
C LEU A 133 17.90 8.03 11.51
N VAL A 134 19.04 7.57 12.02
CA VAL A 134 19.31 7.47 13.45
C VAL A 134 19.87 8.80 13.93
N VAL A 135 19.18 9.40 14.91
CA VAL A 135 19.49 10.70 15.50
C VAL A 135 20.00 10.48 16.93
N PRO A 136 21.30 10.70 17.19
CA PRO A 136 21.85 10.63 18.54
C PRO A 136 21.23 11.68 19.48
N ARG A 137 21.44 11.49 20.78
CA ARG A 137 21.21 12.53 21.79
C ARG A 137 22.06 13.76 21.45
N ASP A 138 21.48 14.95 21.67
CA ASP A 138 22.13 16.26 21.47
C ASP A 138 22.62 16.59 20.05
N CYS A 139 22.18 15.83 19.05
CA CYS A 139 22.55 16.06 17.66
C CYS A 139 21.90 17.34 17.11
N ARG A 140 22.71 18.39 16.86
CA ARG A 140 22.29 19.61 16.13
C ARG A 140 22.27 19.40 14.62
N CYS A 141 21.56 18.38 14.18
CA CYS A 141 21.58 17.90 12.81
C CYS A 141 20.30 18.19 12.03
N ASP A 142 19.52 19.20 12.43
CA ASP A 142 18.21 19.48 11.83
C ASP A 142 18.30 19.75 10.33
N ALA A 143 19.22 20.62 9.92
CA ALA A 143 19.43 20.93 8.51
C ALA A 143 19.93 19.72 7.69
N ALA A 144 20.76 18.87 8.29
CA ALA A 144 21.22 17.64 7.65
C ALA A 144 20.09 16.62 7.51
N ALA A 145 19.26 16.46 8.55
CA ALA A 145 18.14 15.54 8.55
C ALA A 145 17.08 15.96 7.53
N GLN A 146 16.70 17.24 7.51
CA GLN A 146 15.79 17.79 6.49
C GLN A 146 16.35 17.63 5.07
N GLY A 147 17.66 17.81 4.89
CA GLY A 147 18.32 17.60 3.61
C GLY A 147 18.19 16.16 3.09
N VAL A 148 18.37 15.16 3.97
CA VAL A 148 18.21 13.74 3.62
C VAL A 148 16.73 13.40 3.39
N ILE A 149 15.83 13.86 4.26
CA ILE A 149 14.38 13.65 4.15
C ILE A 149 13.86 14.14 2.80
N ARG A 150 14.23 15.35 2.38
CA ARG A 150 13.84 15.92 1.09
C ARG A 150 14.34 15.09 -0.08
N GLN A 151 15.63 14.73 -0.11
CA GLN A 151 16.22 13.93 -1.19
C GLN A 151 15.61 12.51 -1.27
N ALA A 152 15.26 11.91 -0.13
CA ALA A 152 14.53 10.64 -0.10
C ALA A 152 13.10 10.80 -0.60
N GLY A 153 12.42 11.89 -0.22
CA GLY A 153 11.09 12.24 -0.70
C GLY A 153 11.02 12.47 -2.21
N ASP A 154 12.00 13.16 -2.79
CA ASP A 154 12.15 13.35 -4.24
C ASP A 154 12.25 12.00 -4.99
N GLN A 155 12.75 10.97 -4.29
CA GLN A 155 12.87 9.60 -4.77
C GLN A 155 11.74 8.67 -4.30
N ARG A 156 10.70 9.21 -3.64
CA ARG A 156 9.55 8.48 -3.10
C ARG A 156 9.95 7.34 -2.15
N LEU A 157 11.05 7.51 -1.43
CA LEU A 157 11.52 6.55 -0.42
C LEU A 157 10.92 6.88 0.94
N GLN A 158 10.57 5.85 1.70
CA GLN A 158 10.13 5.99 3.08
C GLN A 158 11.33 6.35 3.97
N VAL A 159 11.15 7.34 4.86
CA VAL A 159 12.11 7.67 5.90
C VAL A 159 11.55 7.26 7.25
N TRP A 160 12.37 6.56 8.05
CA TRP A 160 12.12 6.33 9.47
C TRP A 160 13.14 7.13 10.27
N LEU A 161 12.68 8.18 10.92
CA LEU A 161 13.46 8.97 11.84
C LEU A 161 13.44 8.28 13.21
N VAL A 162 14.60 7.83 13.67
CA VAL A 162 14.72 7.09 14.92
C VAL A 162 15.61 7.82 15.90
N ALA A 163 15.05 8.17 17.06
CA ALA A 163 15.75 8.88 18.11
C ALA A 163 16.36 7.92 19.13
N ASP A 164 17.63 8.12 19.51
CA ASP A 164 18.20 7.46 20.69
C ASP A 164 17.46 7.93 21.95
N ASP A 165 16.93 6.97 22.74
CA ASP A 165 16.24 7.11 24.04
C ASP A 165 16.19 8.55 24.56
N ARG A 166 15.11 9.27 24.23
CA ARG A 166 14.82 10.58 24.83
C ARG A 166 13.88 10.32 25.99
N THR A 167 14.43 10.20 27.19
CA THR A 167 13.70 10.01 28.44
C THR A 167 12.78 11.17 28.81
N ASP A 168 12.91 12.29 28.10
CA ASP A 168 12.23 13.53 28.41
C ASP A 168 11.04 13.68 27.46
N LYS A 169 9.84 13.91 28.02
CA LYS A 169 8.55 14.13 27.33
C LYS A 169 8.52 15.29 26.33
N ASN A 170 9.67 15.86 26.00
CA ASN A 170 9.87 16.78 24.88
C ASN A 170 10.06 15.99 23.57
N ASP A 171 9.03 15.23 23.18
CA ASP A 171 8.86 14.63 21.84
C ASP A 171 8.95 15.67 20.70
N GLY A 172 8.99 16.95 21.06
CA GLY A 172 8.98 18.11 20.17
C GLY A 172 10.22 18.26 19.30
N ASP A 173 11.40 17.71 19.64
CA ASP A 173 12.58 17.91 18.79
C ASP A 173 12.56 17.04 17.53
N VAL A 174 12.25 15.75 17.68
CA VAL A 174 12.28 14.78 16.58
C VAL A 174 10.99 14.88 15.75
N SER A 175 9.87 15.20 16.39
CA SER A 175 8.63 15.54 15.68
C SER A 175 8.79 16.81 14.83
N ARG A 176 9.57 17.81 15.30
CA ARG A 176 9.92 18.99 14.48
C ARG A 176 10.74 18.64 13.25
N LEU A 177 11.69 17.71 13.37
CA LEU A 177 12.44 17.20 12.20
C LEU A 177 11.51 16.54 11.17
N ALA A 178 10.51 15.78 11.63
CA ALA A 178 9.53 15.15 10.76
C ALA A 178 8.51 16.14 10.15
N SER A 179 8.26 17.27 10.81
CA SER A 179 7.26 18.27 10.35
C SER A 179 7.64 19.01 9.06
N GLY A 180 8.93 18.99 8.67
CA GLY A 180 9.40 19.50 7.38
C GLY A 180 9.27 18.52 6.20
N ALA A 181 8.78 17.30 6.45
CA ALA A 181 8.64 16.27 5.44
C ALA A 181 7.29 16.35 4.72
N THR A 182 7.23 15.86 3.48
CA THR A 182 5.97 15.65 2.76
C THR A 182 5.04 14.74 3.60
N PRO A 183 3.74 15.06 3.74
CA PRO A 183 2.80 14.24 4.50
C PRO A 183 2.88 12.76 4.08
N GLY A 184 3.18 11.88 5.04
CA GLY A 184 3.27 10.43 4.83
C GLY A 184 4.66 9.88 4.45
N GLY A 185 5.65 10.73 4.13
CA GLY A 185 7.00 10.28 3.72
C GLY A 185 7.98 10.04 4.86
N THR A 186 7.65 10.46 6.09
CA THR A 186 8.52 10.31 7.27
C THR A 186 7.74 9.79 8.46
N LEU A 187 8.29 8.74 9.09
CA LEU A 187 7.75 8.10 10.28
C LEU A 187 8.73 8.30 11.43
N VAL A 188 8.23 8.54 12.63
CA VAL A 188 9.06 8.75 13.83
C VAL A 188 8.94 7.55 14.76
N ALA A 189 10.07 7.08 15.27
CA ALA A 189 10.16 6.04 16.29
C ALA A 189 11.27 6.37 17.31
N ASP A 190 11.20 5.76 18.48
CA ASP A 190 12.21 5.87 19.52
C ASP A 190 12.98 4.56 19.69
N ASP A 191 14.26 4.64 19.99
CA ASP A 191 15.15 3.50 20.25
C ASP A 191 15.51 3.47 21.75
N PRO A 192 14.57 3.08 22.63
CA PRO A 192 14.78 3.10 24.08
C PRO A 192 15.87 2.14 24.53
N ASP A 193 16.03 1.01 23.82
CA ASP A 193 17.00 -0.02 24.14
C ASP A 193 18.36 0.25 23.46
N ARG A 194 18.50 1.39 22.75
CA ARG A 194 19.70 1.81 21.99
C ARG A 194 20.20 0.76 21.00
N VAL A 195 19.30 -0.01 20.40
CA VAL A 195 19.64 -1.09 19.46
C VAL A 195 20.32 -0.51 18.22
N LEU A 196 19.74 0.52 17.62
CA LEU A 196 20.25 1.15 16.41
C LEU A 196 21.43 2.06 16.72
N SER A 197 21.33 2.90 17.76
CA SER A 197 22.41 3.84 18.09
C SER A 197 23.71 3.13 18.49
N SER A 198 23.63 2.03 19.26
CA SER A 198 24.80 1.22 19.63
C SER A 198 25.35 0.41 18.47
N THR A 199 24.48 -0.26 17.68
CA THR A 199 24.89 -1.08 16.53
C THR A 199 25.66 -0.24 15.51
N TYR A 200 25.14 0.94 15.17
CA TYR A 200 25.74 1.79 14.15
C TYR A 200 26.81 2.74 14.68
N ARG A 201 27.03 2.79 16.01
CA ARG A 201 28.02 3.66 16.69
C ARG A 201 27.92 5.10 16.22
N THR A 202 26.75 5.70 16.40
CA THR A 202 26.41 6.99 15.81
C THR A 202 27.12 8.13 16.54
N THR A 203 28.02 8.86 15.86
CA THR A 203 28.68 10.09 16.37
C THR A 203 28.03 11.38 15.85
N GLY A 204 26.92 11.24 15.13
CA GLY A 204 26.14 12.29 14.49
C GLY A 204 25.00 11.66 13.69
N LEU A 205 24.35 12.45 12.82
CA LEU A 205 23.28 11.94 11.97
C LEU A 205 23.77 10.76 11.13
N THR A 206 23.08 9.63 11.26
CA THR A 206 23.46 8.40 10.56
C THR A 206 22.28 7.91 9.71
N ALA A 207 22.50 7.73 8.41
CA ALA A 207 21.51 7.15 7.50
C ALA A 207 21.89 5.70 7.19
N VAL A 208 20.98 4.78 7.49
CA VAL A 208 21.09 3.37 7.12
C VAL A 208 20.14 3.14 5.96
N LEU A 209 20.72 2.84 4.79
CA LEU A 209 19.98 2.62 3.56
C LEU A 209 19.58 1.15 3.50
N VAL A 210 18.28 0.88 3.45
CA VAL A 210 17.72 -0.47 3.55
C VAL A 210 16.93 -0.80 2.28
N ARG A 211 17.17 -2.00 1.75
CA ARG A 211 16.44 -2.53 0.58
C ARG A 211 15.10 -3.16 0.98
N THR A 212 14.31 -3.54 -0.01
CA THR A 212 13.02 -4.24 0.17
C THR A 212 13.17 -5.59 0.88
N ASP A 213 14.31 -6.27 0.77
CA ASP A 213 14.62 -7.52 1.47
C ASP A 213 15.10 -7.31 2.92
N ARG A 214 15.05 -6.07 3.43
CA ARG A 214 15.49 -5.66 4.78
C ARG A 214 16.99 -5.86 5.04
N ILE A 215 17.77 -5.93 3.96
CA ILE A 215 19.23 -5.92 4.02
C ILE A 215 19.74 -4.48 3.98
N VAL A 216 20.71 -4.19 4.85
CA VAL A 216 21.42 -2.92 4.90
C VAL A 216 22.31 -2.83 3.65
N ARG A 217 22.02 -1.88 2.78
CA ARG A 217 22.83 -1.64 1.57
C ARG A 217 24.09 -0.83 1.90
N LYS A 218 23.91 0.25 2.64
CA LYS A 218 24.98 1.21 2.96
C LYS A 218 24.66 1.95 4.24
N ILE A 219 25.70 2.34 4.97
CA ILE A 219 25.61 3.13 6.20
C ILE A 219 26.39 4.42 5.96
N LEU A 220 25.71 5.56 6.06
CA LEU A 220 26.29 6.89 5.94
C LEU A 220 26.33 7.51 7.32
N LYS A 221 27.52 7.76 7.87
CA LYS A 221 27.71 8.30 9.23
C LYS A 221 28.10 9.76 9.19
N GLY A 222 27.74 10.51 10.22
CA GLY A 222 28.19 11.90 10.41
C GLY A 222 27.75 12.85 9.29
N ILE A 223 26.54 12.64 8.75
CA ILE A 223 26.03 13.41 7.61
C ILE A 223 25.92 14.89 7.99
N GLN A 224 26.51 15.74 7.16
CA GLN A 224 26.50 17.20 7.33
C GLN A 224 25.40 17.85 6.49
N ALA A 225 25.02 19.08 6.86
CA ALA A 225 24.07 19.87 6.10
C ALA A 225 24.56 20.09 4.66
N GLY A 226 23.63 20.03 3.70
CA GLY A 226 23.95 20.22 2.28
C GLY A 226 24.61 19.02 1.57
N ARG A 227 24.86 17.91 2.28
CA ARG A 227 25.39 16.70 1.63
C ARG A 227 24.39 16.13 0.62
N ASP A 228 24.84 15.98 -0.62
CA ASP A 228 24.12 15.20 -1.63
C ASP A 228 24.27 13.69 -1.32
N VAL A 229 23.14 13.04 -1.12
CA VAL A 229 23.00 11.58 -0.91
C VAL A 229 22.14 10.95 -2.02
N SER A 230 21.68 11.71 -3.01
CA SER A 230 20.76 11.24 -4.04
C SER A 230 21.31 10.06 -4.84
N ALA A 231 22.61 10.04 -5.14
CA ALA A 231 23.28 8.94 -5.82
C ALA A 231 23.29 7.64 -4.99
N ASP A 232 23.35 7.74 -3.66
CA ASP A 232 23.29 6.59 -2.76
C ASP A 232 21.87 6.02 -2.65
N LEU A 233 20.86 6.88 -2.78
CA LEU A 233 19.43 6.54 -2.67
C LEU A 233 18.85 5.86 -3.92
N ARG A 234 19.29 6.28 -5.13
CA ARG A 234 18.73 5.77 -6.40
C ARG A 234 18.64 4.24 -6.48
N PRO A 235 19.66 3.47 -6.06
CA PRO A 235 19.62 2.02 -6.18
C PRO A 235 18.62 1.33 -5.25
N LEU A 236 18.01 2.04 -4.29
CA LEU A 236 16.95 1.50 -3.44
C LEU A 236 15.60 1.41 -4.15
N GLN A 237 15.42 2.12 -5.28
CA GLN A 237 14.18 2.09 -6.07
C GLN A 237 14.06 0.84 -6.93
N THR A 238 15.19 0.22 -7.30
CA THR A 238 15.22 -0.99 -8.10
C THR A 238 14.95 -2.22 -7.23
N PRO A 239 13.92 -3.03 -7.54
CA PRO A 239 13.76 -4.33 -6.89
C PRO A 239 14.99 -5.20 -7.17
N SER A 240 15.46 -5.90 -6.14
CA SER A 240 16.62 -6.81 -6.23
C SER A 240 16.28 -8.09 -6.97
#